data_AF-A0A1R4EGL7-F1
#
_entry.id   AF-A0A1R4EGL7-F1
#
_cell.length_a   1.000
_cell.length_b   1.000
_cell.length_c   1.000
_cell.angle_alpha   90.00
_cell.angle_beta   90.00
_cell.angle_gamma   90.00
#
_symmetry.space_group_name_H-M   'P 1'
#
loop_
_entity.id
_entity.type
_entity.pdbx_description
1 polymer ?
#
loop_
_entity_poly.entity_id
_entity_poly.type
_entity_poly.pdbx_seq_one_letter_code
_entity_poly.pdbx_strand_id
1 'polypeptide(L)'
;MIFSKSQNFSQPFTTGSMLSKISAIGLAACLLVTGCTKADQNATPVEGASEEPSSKQALSENDAIASHEADSRIDSNVQKKPEGKPVSYDVQNWKAVPNQDLSLEDVDTLKRQFGKVTVTDNKSLDYASNIAVKYRFMSGDQPYLDIIDSQDYVELGWYYANPNDSDKEKKVSINHAQKVYQVMTGLMGDEGSELVQKILSGKIIKNKEINGTKVELAKCEFYSCMIIMNKKG
;
A
#
# COMPACT_ATOMS: atom_id res chain seq x y z
N MET A 1 -32.70 -68.18 14.31
CA MET A 1 -31.66 -67.71 13.37
C MET A 1 -31.19 -66.36 13.92
N ILE A 2 -30.14 -66.19 14.75
CA ILE A 2 -28.73 -66.60 14.75
C ILE A 2 -28.02 -66.33 13.41
N PHE A 3 -27.31 -65.21 13.27
CA PHE A 3 -25.84 -65.15 13.42
C PHE A 3 -25.32 -63.69 13.38
N SER A 4 -24.45 -63.38 14.34
CA SER A 4 -23.53 -62.24 14.40
C SER A 4 -22.38 -62.35 13.39
N LYS A 5 -21.76 -61.22 13.01
CA LYS A 5 -20.29 -61.08 13.13
C LYS A 5 -19.82 -59.62 13.14
N SER A 6 -19.11 -59.33 14.23
CA SER A 6 -18.20 -58.20 14.44
C SER A 6 -16.90 -58.42 13.67
N GLN A 7 -16.25 -57.34 13.23
CA GLN A 7 -14.79 -57.28 13.14
C GLN A 7 -14.30 -55.94 13.68
N ASN A 8 -13.21 -56.06 14.43
CA ASN A 8 -12.59 -55.09 15.32
C ASN A 8 -11.07 -55.21 15.07
N PHE A 9 -10.31 -54.16 15.43
CA PHE A 9 -8.84 -54.18 15.67
C PHE A 9 -7.92 -54.25 14.42
N SER A 10 -6.77 -53.55 14.30
CA SER A 10 -5.83 -52.99 15.29
C SER A 10 -4.91 -51.92 14.66
N GLN A 11 -4.42 -50.97 15.46
CA GLN A 11 -3.10 -50.32 15.26
C GLN A 11 -1.97 -51.18 15.86
N PRO A 12 -0.72 -50.93 15.46
CA PRO A 12 0.35 -50.61 16.43
C PRO A 12 1.21 -49.39 15.96
N PHE A 13 1.52 -48.41 16.81
CA PHE A 13 2.61 -48.29 17.80
C PHE A 13 4.04 -48.00 17.24
N THR A 14 4.48 -46.74 17.47
CA THR A 14 5.80 -46.20 17.94
C THR A 14 7.11 -46.69 17.26
N THR A 15 8.18 -45.91 17.06
CA THR A 15 8.93 -44.95 17.89
C THR A 15 9.93 -44.20 16.98
N GLY A 16 10.42 -43.02 17.39
CA GLY A 16 11.54 -42.39 16.68
C GLY A 16 11.88 -40.98 17.14
N SER A 17 12.36 -40.86 18.37
CA SER A 17 12.95 -39.63 18.94
C SER A 17 14.24 -39.24 18.21
N MET A 18 14.40 -37.97 17.85
CA MET A 18 15.70 -37.28 17.93
C MET A 18 15.51 -35.82 18.32
N LEU A 19 15.80 -35.56 19.59
CA LEU A 19 16.31 -34.28 20.07
C LEU A 19 17.60 -33.93 19.34
N SER A 20 17.71 -32.70 18.83
CA SER A 20 19.01 -32.08 18.64
C SER A 20 19.07 -30.77 19.41
N LYS A 21 20.18 -30.62 20.11
CA LYS A 21 20.44 -29.67 21.19
C LYS A 21 20.86 -28.31 20.64
N ILE A 22 20.38 -27.26 21.31
CA ILE A 22 21.12 -26.09 21.83
C ILE A 22 22.28 -25.56 20.96
N SER A 23 22.11 -24.33 20.48
CA SER A 23 23.17 -23.32 20.55
C SER A 23 22.55 -21.93 20.70
N ALA A 24 22.55 -21.44 21.93
CA ALA A 24 22.40 -20.03 22.26
C ALA A 24 23.76 -19.53 22.74
N ILE A 25 24.40 -18.69 21.93
CA ILE A 25 25.55 -17.82 22.22
C ILE A 25 25.40 -16.69 21.18
N GLY A 26 25.42 -15.39 21.44
CA GLY A 26 25.67 -14.58 22.62
C GLY A 26 25.51 -13.11 22.17
N LEU A 27 25.34 -12.21 23.13
CA LEU A 27 25.30 -10.75 22.94
C LEU A 27 26.56 -10.19 22.24
N ALA A 28 26.37 -9.19 21.37
CA ALA A 28 27.29 -8.06 21.16
C ALA A 28 26.54 -6.95 20.39
N ALA A 29 26.06 -5.91 21.06
CA ALA A 29 26.73 -4.63 21.29
C ALA A 29 26.76 -3.70 20.05
N CYS A 30 25.98 -2.61 20.14
CA CYS A 30 26.07 -1.44 19.29
C CYS A 30 27.48 -0.85 19.28
N LEU A 31 28.00 -0.52 18.10
CA LEU A 31 28.97 0.56 17.91
C LEU A 31 28.56 1.40 16.71
N LEU A 32 28.13 2.63 17.01
CA LEU A 32 28.16 3.77 16.09
C LEU A 32 29.61 4.28 16.09
N VAL A 33 30.31 4.25 14.95
CA VAL A 33 31.41 5.19 14.67
C VAL A 33 31.45 5.50 13.18
N THR A 34 31.19 6.77 12.90
CA THR A 34 31.56 7.57 11.72
C THR A 34 32.98 7.32 11.22
N GLY A 35 33.20 7.32 9.91
CA GLY A 35 34.52 7.65 9.38
C GLY A 35 34.85 7.03 8.03
N CYS A 36 34.63 7.81 6.96
CA CYS A 36 35.37 7.63 5.73
C CYS A 36 36.82 8.03 5.94
N THR A 37 37.75 7.09 5.79
CA THR A 37 39.16 7.38 5.44
C THR A 37 39.73 6.17 4.71
N LYS A 38 40.11 6.38 3.44
CA LYS A 38 41.00 5.48 2.70
C LYS A 38 42.44 5.89 3.01
N ALA A 39 43.27 4.93 3.40
CA ALA A 39 44.74 4.99 3.33
C ALA A 39 45.15 3.91 2.31
N ASP A 40 45.64 4.26 1.13
CA ASP A 40 47.02 4.66 0.74
C ASP A 40 47.98 3.46 0.57
N GLN A 41 48.57 3.35 -0.63
CA GLN A 41 50.02 3.51 -0.86
C GLN A 41 50.43 2.97 -2.26
N ASN A 42 51.00 3.85 -3.10
CA ASN A 42 52.29 3.58 -3.76
C ASN A 42 52.94 4.84 -4.38
N ALA A 43 54.09 5.21 -3.81
CA ALA A 43 55.31 5.84 -4.35
C ALA A 43 55.32 7.21 -5.09
N THR A 44 56.02 8.17 -4.46
CA THR A 44 56.56 9.51 -4.85
C THR A 44 57.84 9.42 -5.74
N PRO A 45 58.59 10.49 -6.19
CA PRO A 45 58.68 11.91 -5.74
C PRO A 45 58.90 13.01 -6.84
N VAL A 46 59.17 14.24 -6.35
CA VAL A 46 59.86 15.44 -6.94
C VAL A 46 58.91 16.65 -7.03
N GLU A 47 59.17 17.89 -6.59
CA GLU A 47 60.12 18.58 -5.70
C GLU A 47 59.66 20.08 -5.71
N GLY A 48 59.77 20.82 -4.61
CA GLY A 48 59.75 22.30 -4.62
C GLY A 48 58.85 23.04 -3.61
N ALA A 49 59.42 23.38 -2.44
CA ALA A 49 59.45 24.70 -1.75
C ALA A 49 58.16 25.57 -1.68
N SER A 50 57.76 26.23 -0.58
CA SER A 50 58.25 26.47 0.78
C SER A 50 57.15 27.17 1.63
N GLU A 51 57.15 26.87 2.93
CA GLU A 51 56.92 27.75 4.11
C GLU A 51 55.57 28.47 4.41
N GLU A 52 55.21 28.38 5.71
CA GLU A 52 54.03 28.83 6.47
C GLU A 52 54.00 30.36 6.78
N PRO A 53 53.35 30.85 7.88
CA PRO A 53 51.93 31.14 8.10
C PRO A 53 51.70 32.64 8.44
N SER A 54 50.49 33.04 8.86
CA SER A 54 50.22 33.93 10.02
C SER A 54 49.08 34.95 9.83
N SER A 55 48.03 34.72 10.63
CA SER A 55 47.19 35.62 11.43
C SER A 55 46.90 37.07 10.98
N LYS A 56 45.60 37.44 11.01
CA LYS A 56 45.06 38.64 11.71
C LYS A 56 43.59 38.43 12.11
N GLN A 57 43.34 38.41 13.43
CA GLN A 57 42.05 38.75 14.04
C GLN A 57 42.07 40.24 14.41
N ALA A 58 40.93 40.92 14.28
CA ALA A 58 40.60 42.09 15.10
C ALA A 58 39.07 42.13 15.32
N LEU A 59 38.69 42.18 16.61
CA LEU A 59 37.35 42.33 17.14
C LEU A 59 36.86 43.79 17.04
N SER A 60 35.54 43.97 16.97
CA SER A 60 34.87 45.05 17.72
C SER A 60 33.42 44.65 18.00
N GLU A 61 33.09 44.47 19.28
CA GLU A 61 31.73 44.55 19.82
C GLU A 61 31.29 46.02 19.84
N ASN A 62 30.02 46.28 19.50
CA ASN A 62 29.15 47.18 20.27
C ASN A 62 27.69 47.04 19.84
N ASP A 63 26.85 47.01 20.86
CA ASP A 63 25.41 46.82 20.87
C ASP A 63 24.62 47.73 19.93
N ALA A 64 23.71 47.11 19.16
CA ALA A 64 22.38 47.65 18.94
C ALA A 64 21.44 46.49 18.56
N ILE A 65 20.65 46.04 19.52
CA ILE A 65 19.47 45.20 19.28
C ILE A 65 18.48 46.05 18.48
N ALA A 66 18.53 45.91 17.15
CA ALA A 66 17.46 46.33 16.27
C ALA A 66 16.57 45.11 16.03
N SER A 67 15.43 45.09 16.69
CA SER A 67 14.30 44.22 16.39
C SER A 67 14.00 44.26 14.89
N HIS A 68 14.37 43.21 14.17
CA HIS A 68 13.80 42.92 12.86
C HIS A 68 12.35 42.48 13.10
N GLU A 69 11.44 43.46 13.16
CA GLU A 69 10.05 43.19 12.85
C GLU A 69 10.02 42.58 11.44
N ALA A 70 9.56 41.34 11.37
CA ALA A 70 9.26 40.72 10.10
C ALA A 70 8.21 41.59 9.40
N ASP A 71 8.62 42.23 8.31
CA ASP A 71 7.72 42.94 7.41
C ASP A 71 6.66 41.96 6.92
N SER A 72 5.49 42.02 7.54
CA SER A 72 4.33 41.16 7.31
C SER A 72 3.51 41.63 6.11
N ARG A 73 4.19 42.00 5.02
CA ARG A 73 3.56 42.42 3.77
C ARG A 73 3.90 41.48 2.62
N ILE A 74 3.65 40.19 2.84
CA ILE A 74 3.16 39.37 1.72
C ILE A 74 1.65 39.49 1.78
N ASP A 75 1.12 40.43 1.00
CA ASP A 75 -0.29 40.55 0.66
C ASP A 75 -0.69 39.24 -0.02
N SER A 76 -1.03 38.25 0.80
CA SER A 76 -1.45 36.93 0.37
C SER A 76 -2.91 37.03 -0.03
N ASN A 77 -3.20 37.88 -1.02
CA ASN A 77 -4.37 37.73 -1.85
C ASN A 77 -4.15 36.54 -2.80
N VAL A 78 -3.81 35.39 -2.22
CA VAL A 78 -3.98 34.10 -2.87
C VAL A 78 -5.48 33.91 -2.84
N GLN A 79 -6.11 34.37 -3.91
CA GLN A 79 -7.53 34.23 -4.15
C GLN A 79 -7.88 32.74 -3.98
N LYS A 80 -8.41 32.38 -2.81
CA LYS A 80 -8.66 31.00 -2.44
C LYS A 80 -9.70 30.49 -3.43
N LYS A 81 -9.27 29.69 -4.41
CA LYS A 81 -10.18 29.09 -5.39
C LYS A 81 -11.29 28.41 -4.58
N PRO A 82 -12.58 28.66 -4.88
CA PRO A 82 -13.67 28.04 -4.15
C PRO A 82 -13.45 26.54 -4.09
N GLU A 83 -13.44 25.97 -2.88
CA GLU A 83 -13.34 24.53 -2.71
C GLU A 83 -14.59 23.90 -3.34
N GLY A 84 -14.37 23.01 -4.31
CA GLY A 84 -15.45 22.28 -4.96
C GLY A 84 -16.20 21.39 -3.98
N LYS A 85 -17.40 20.97 -4.36
CA LYS A 85 -18.23 20.09 -3.52
C LYS A 85 -17.62 18.68 -3.46
N PRO A 86 -17.59 18.04 -2.27
CA PRO A 86 -17.20 16.64 -2.17
C PRO A 86 -18.02 15.74 -3.11
N VAL A 87 -17.37 14.69 -3.60
CA VAL A 87 -18.03 13.71 -4.48
C VAL A 87 -19.01 12.88 -3.65
N SER A 88 -20.26 12.83 -4.10
CA SER A 88 -21.29 12.01 -3.48
C SER A 88 -21.31 10.63 -4.12
N TYR A 89 -20.97 9.61 -3.33
CA TYR A 89 -21.08 8.20 -3.72
C TYR A 89 -22.39 7.65 -3.15
N ASP A 90 -23.40 7.56 -4.00
CA ASP A 90 -24.74 7.09 -3.62
C ASP A 90 -24.82 5.55 -3.62
N VAL A 91 -24.00 4.94 -2.76
CA VAL A 91 -23.82 3.48 -2.70
C VAL A 91 -25.11 2.74 -2.38
N GLN A 92 -26.03 3.39 -1.65
CA GLN A 92 -27.34 2.82 -1.27
C GLN A 92 -28.23 2.54 -2.48
N ASN A 93 -28.05 3.29 -3.57
CA ASN A 93 -28.82 3.12 -4.80
C ASN A 93 -28.09 2.26 -5.84
N TRP A 94 -26.90 1.74 -5.52
CA TRP A 94 -26.19 0.83 -6.40
C TRP A 94 -26.78 -0.58 -6.30
N LYS A 95 -26.76 -1.29 -7.43
CA LYS A 95 -27.22 -2.67 -7.52
C LYS A 95 -26.07 -3.54 -7.97
N ALA A 96 -25.78 -4.58 -7.19
CA ALA A 96 -24.92 -5.66 -7.63
C ALA A 96 -25.75 -6.68 -8.41
N VAL A 97 -25.08 -7.40 -9.31
CA VAL A 97 -25.69 -8.58 -9.93
C VAL A 97 -25.72 -9.67 -8.86
N PRO A 98 -26.90 -10.24 -8.53
CA PRO A 98 -26.99 -11.30 -7.54
C PRO A 98 -26.24 -12.56 -8.01
N ASN A 99 -25.59 -13.26 -7.07
CA ASN A 99 -24.96 -14.58 -7.26
C ASN A 99 -23.84 -14.63 -8.31
N GLN A 100 -22.91 -13.67 -8.30
CA GLN A 100 -21.74 -13.73 -9.20
C GLN A 100 -20.69 -14.79 -8.82
N ASP A 101 -20.81 -15.43 -7.64
CA ASP A 101 -19.88 -16.44 -7.08
C ASP A 101 -18.43 -16.22 -7.52
N LEU A 102 -17.87 -15.07 -7.08
CA LEU A 102 -16.52 -14.68 -7.44
C LEU A 102 -15.53 -15.31 -6.46
N SER A 103 -14.32 -15.58 -6.94
CA SER A 103 -13.21 -16.07 -6.13
C SER A 103 -11.98 -15.18 -6.32
N LEU A 104 -11.19 -15.04 -5.25
CA LEU A 104 -9.88 -14.36 -5.31
C LEU A 104 -8.84 -15.15 -6.11
N GLU A 105 -9.04 -16.45 -6.27
CA GLU A 105 -8.14 -17.31 -7.06
C GLU A 105 -8.38 -17.16 -8.57
N ASP A 106 -9.59 -16.77 -8.98
CA ASP A 106 -9.95 -16.59 -10.39
C ASP A 106 -9.86 -15.11 -10.81
N VAL A 107 -8.62 -14.62 -10.87
CA VAL A 107 -8.31 -13.23 -11.25
C VAL A 107 -8.77 -12.92 -12.67
N ASP A 108 -8.82 -13.91 -13.57
CA ASP A 108 -9.37 -13.73 -14.91
C ASP A 108 -10.85 -13.36 -14.86
N THR A 109 -11.64 -13.98 -13.99
CA THR A 109 -13.04 -13.61 -13.76
C THR A 109 -13.18 -12.24 -13.13
N LEU A 110 -12.32 -11.88 -12.17
CA LEU A 110 -12.31 -10.55 -11.57
C LEU A 110 -12.03 -9.47 -12.63
N LYS A 111 -11.00 -9.65 -13.47
CA LYS A 111 -10.64 -8.69 -14.54
C LYS A 111 -11.82 -8.39 -15.46
N ARG A 112 -12.64 -9.40 -15.80
CA ARG A 112 -13.81 -9.21 -16.68
C ARG A 112 -14.86 -8.26 -16.10
N GLN A 113 -14.94 -8.13 -14.77
CA GLN A 113 -15.85 -7.17 -14.13
C GLN A 113 -15.42 -5.71 -14.36
N PHE A 114 -14.12 -5.47 -14.58
CA PHE A 114 -13.58 -4.12 -14.76
C PHE A 114 -13.50 -3.70 -16.23
N GLY A 115 -13.44 -4.67 -17.16
CA GLY A 115 -13.43 -4.46 -18.60
C GLY A 115 -12.14 -4.96 -19.25
N LYS A 116 -11.79 -4.37 -20.40
CA LYS A 116 -10.57 -4.73 -21.13
C LYS A 116 -9.33 -4.19 -20.40
N VAL A 117 -8.35 -5.06 -20.15
CA VAL A 117 -7.02 -4.64 -19.70
C VAL A 117 -6.32 -3.84 -20.80
N THR A 118 -5.84 -2.65 -20.46
CA THR A 118 -5.13 -1.74 -21.36
C THR A 118 -3.62 -1.87 -21.23
N VAL A 119 -3.13 -2.12 -20.01
CA VAL A 119 -1.70 -2.27 -19.71
C VAL A 119 -1.53 -3.39 -18.70
N THR A 120 -0.52 -4.23 -18.91
CA THR A 120 -0.07 -5.25 -17.96
C THR A 120 1.39 -4.97 -17.60
N ASP A 121 1.67 -4.85 -16.31
CA ASP A 121 3.01 -4.74 -15.75
C ASP A 121 3.31 -5.96 -14.88
N ASN A 122 4.25 -6.80 -15.34
CA ASN A 122 4.63 -8.05 -14.67
C ASN A 122 5.71 -7.87 -13.60
N LYS A 123 6.09 -6.62 -13.29
CA LYS A 123 7.14 -6.28 -12.31
C LYS A 123 6.66 -5.27 -11.28
N SER A 124 5.34 -5.15 -11.12
CA SER A 124 4.77 -4.37 -10.02
C SER A 124 5.11 -5.03 -8.69
N LEU A 125 4.94 -4.27 -7.61
CA LEU A 125 4.99 -4.80 -6.26
C LEU A 125 3.58 -4.86 -5.68
N ASP A 126 3.33 -5.89 -4.87
CA ASP A 126 2.16 -5.96 -4.01
C ASP A 126 2.37 -5.20 -2.69
N TYR A 127 1.35 -5.23 -1.84
CA TYR A 127 1.29 -4.63 -0.51
C TYR A 127 2.43 -5.08 0.40
N ALA A 128 2.91 -6.32 0.24
CA ALA A 128 4.02 -6.89 1.00
C ALA A 128 5.37 -6.77 0.28
N SER A 129 5.44 -5.97 -0.79
CA SER A 129 6.65 -5.75 -1.60
C SER A 129 7.16 -7.00 -2.35
N ASN A 130 6.29 -7.99 -2.61
CA ASN A 130 6.60 -9.11 -3.48
C ASN A 130 6.33 -8.76 -4.94
N ILE A 131 6.98 -9.47 -5.86
CA ILE A 131 6.69 -9.32 -7.30
C ILE A 131 5.24 -9.71 -7.57
N ALA A 132 4.54 -8.85 -8.30
CA ALA A 132 3.14 -8.97 -8.65
C ALA A 132 2.88 -8.55 -10.09
N VAL A 133 1.73 -8.96 -10.61
CA VAL A 133 1.22 -8.51 -11.91
C VAL A 133 0.17 -7.44 -11.69
N LYS A 134 0.40 -6.26 -12.25
CA LYS A 134 -0.56 -5.16 -12.25
C LYS A 134 -1.29 -5.10 -13.57
N TYR A 135 -2.61 -5.16 -13.51
CA TYR A 135 -3.53 -4.99 -14.63
C TYR A 135 -4.21 -3.63 -14.53
N ARG A 136 -4.00 -2.77 -15.51
CA ARG A 136 -4.67 -1.47 -15.61
C ARG A 136 -5.79 -1.55 -16.64
N PHE A 137 -6.93 -0.95 -16.32
CA PHE A 137 -8.13 -0.95 -17.19
C PHE A 137 -8.35 0.38 -17.92
N MET A 138 -7.51 1.37 -17.63
CA MET A 138 -7.64 2.75 -18.10
C MET A 138 -6.44 3.12 -18.98
N SER A 139 -6.68 3.74 -20.13
CA SER A 139 -5.62 4.13 -21.05
C SER A 139 -5.04 5.50 -20.70
N GLY A 140 -3.72 5.66 -20.84
CA GLY A 140 -3.05 6.95 -20.74
C GLY A 140 -3.23 7.62 -19.38
N ASP A 141 -3.60 8.89 -19.43
CA ASP A 141 -3.78 9.81 -18.30
C ASP A 141 -5.15 9.69 -17.59
N GLN A 142 -6.01 8.76 -18.02
CA GLN A 142 -7.32 8.60 -17.43
C GLN A 142 -7.22 8.15 -15.96
N PRO A 143 -8.16 8.60 -15.10
CA PRO A 143 -8.25 8.18 -13.70
C PRO A 143 -8.15 6.66 -13.58
N TYR A 144 -7.18 6.19 -12.80
CA TYR A 144 -6.79 4.80 -12.80
C TYR A 144 -7.85 3.88 -12.17
N LEU A 145 -7.80 2.63 -12.60
CA LEU A 145 -8.52 1.49 -12.06
C LEU A 145 -7.63 0.29 -12.36
N ASP A 146 -7.19 -0.38 -11.30
CA ASP A 146 -6.13 -1.38 -11.35
C ASP A 146 -6.50 -2.60 -10.48
N ILE A 147 -6.05 -3.78 -10.92
CA ILE A 147 -5.88 -4.98 -10.08
C ILE A 147 -4.39 -5.24 -9.94
N ILE A 148 -3.91 -5.48 -8.72
CA ILE A 148 -2.59 -6.08 -8.47
C ILE A 148 -2.81 -7.50 -7.97
N ASP A 149 -2.14 -8.44 -8.62
CA ASP A 149 -2.28 -9.86 -8.40
C ASP A 149 -0.93 -10.47 -8.06
N SER A 150 -0.82 -11.06 -6.88
CA SER A 150 0.37 -11.79 -6.43
C SER A 150 0.01 -13.16 -5.90
N GLN A 151 1.00 -13.89 -5.38
CA GLN A 151 0.76 -15.20 -4.77
C GLN A 151 -0.18 -15.12 -3.56
N ASP A 152 -0.07 -14.07 -2.76
CA ASP A 152 -0.74 -13.96 -1.47
C ASP A 152 -1.88 -12.94 -1.47
N TYR A 153 -1.88 -12.00 -2.42
CA TYR A 153 -2.79 -10.87 -2.41
C TYR A 153 -3.50 -10.65 -3.74
N VAL A 154 -4.75 -10.19 -3.63
CA VAL A 154 -5.43 -9.43 -4.68
C VAL A 154 -5.68 -8.03 -4.14
N GLU A 155 -5.28 -7.02 -4.89
CA GLU A 155 -5.50 -5.61 -4.56
C GLU A 155 -6.35 -4.95 -5.62
N LEU A 156 -7.41 -4.29 -5.18
CA LEU A 156 -8.24 -3.44 -6.02
C LEU A 156 -7.87 -1.99 -5.73
N GLY A 157 -7.44 -1.25 -6.75
CA GLY A 157 -7.05 0.16 -6.63
C GLY A 157 -7.80 1.02 -7.62
N TRP A 158 -8.34 2.16 -7.19
CA TRP A 158 -8.96 3.11 -8.11
C TRP A 158 -8.83 4.56 -7.65
N TYR A 159 -8.92 5.46 -8.61
CA TYR A 159 -8.90 6.89 -8.36
C TYR A 159 -10.10 7.35 -7.52
N TYR A 160 -9.83 8.14 -6.49
CA TYR A 160 -10.83 8.77 -5.63
C TYR A 160 -10.90 10.28 -5.92
N ALA A 161 -11.94 10.71 -6.62
CA ALA A 161 -12.00 12.07 -7.16
C ALA A 161 -11.89 13.19 -6.12
N ASN A 162 -11.13 14.23 -6.47
CA ASN A 162 -11.00 15.48 -5.74
C ASN A 162 -12.31 16.29 -5.82
N PRO A 163 -12.70 16.99 -4.73
CA PRO A 163 -13.81 17.94 -4.80
C PRO A 163 -13.72 18.97 -5.93
N ASN A 164 -12.51 19.33 -6.37
CA ASN A 164 -12.23 20.30 -7.44
C ASN A 164 -12.13 19.69 -8.85
N ASP A 165 -12.26 18.38 -8.99
CA ASP A 165 -12.23 17.71 -10.30
C ASP A 165 -13.41 18.13 -11.17
N SER A 166 -13.25 17.95 -12.48
CA SER A 166 -14.34 18.09 -13.43
C SER A 166 -15.44 17.06 -13.17
N ASP A 167 -16.67 17.36 -13.60
CA ASP A 167 -17.78 16.42 -13.49
C ASP A 167 -17.51 15.11 -14.23
N LYS A 168 -16.72 15.16 -15.32
CA LYS A 168 -16.29 13.98 -16.07
C LYS A 168 -15.39 13.08 -15.23
N GLU A 169 -14.39 13.64 -14.56
CA GLU A 169 -13.47 12.88 -13.70
C GLU A 169 -14.19 12.30 -12.48
N LYS A 170 -15.07 13.09 -11.85
CA LYS A 170 -15.93 12.62 -10.75
C LYS A 170 -16.81 11.46 -11.19
N LYS A 171 -17.40 11.54 -12.38
CA LYS A 171 -18.22 10.47 -12.95
C LYS A 171 -17.39 9.19 -13.19
N VAL A 172 -16.16 9.32 -13.66
CA VAL A 172 -15.24 8.18 -13.82
C VAL A 172 -14.92 7.54 -12.46
N SER A 173 -14.60 8.33 -11.44
CA SER A 173 -14.37 7.86 -10.07
C SER A 173 -15.56 7.08 -9.51
N ILE A 174 -16.79 7.60 -9.70
CA ILE A 174 -18.02 6.93 -9.29
C ILE A 174 -18.20 5.60 -10.04
N ASN A 175 -17.97 5.58 -11.36
CA ASN A 175 -18.10 4.36 -12.16
C ASN A 175 -17.07 3.29 -11.74
N HIS A 176 -15.85 3.68 -11.37
CA HIS A 176 -14.84 2.76 -10.85
C HIS A 176 -15.27 2.18 -9.51
N ALA A 177 -15.74 3.02 -8.59
CA ALA A 177 -16.26 2.59 -7.30
C ALA A 177 -17.46 1.63 -7.45
N GLN A 178 -18.33 1.83 -8.45
CA GLN A 178 -19.42 0.92 -8.77
C GLN A 178 -18.95 -0.47 -9.23
N LYS A 179 -17.89 -0.54 -10.05
CA LYS A 179 -17.30 -1.82 -10.47
C LYS A 179 -16.69 -2.55 -9.28
N VAL A 180 -15.97 -1.83 -8.42
CA VAL A 180 -15.42 -2.40 -7.18
C VAL A 180 -16.54 -2.88 -6.27
N TYR A 181 -17.61 -2.10 -6.10
CA TYR A 181 -18.80 -2.51 -5.36
C TYR A 181 -19.36 -3.85 -5.86
N GLN A 182 -19.53 -4.00 -7.18
CA GLN A 182 -20.01 -5.26 -7.76
C GLN A 182 -19.09 -6.44 -7.44
N VAL A 183 -17.77 -6.25 -7.59
CA VAL A 183 -16.77 -7.29 -7.28
C VAL A 183 -16.79 -7.67 -5.81
N MET A 184 -16.82 -6.68 -4.91
CA MET A 184 -16.83 -6.95 -3.48
C MET A 184 -18.12 -7.64 -3.04
N THR A 185 -19.27 -7.29 -3.62
CA THR A 185 -20.51 -8.02 -3.39
C THR A 185 -20.45 -9.46 -3.93
N GLY A 186 -19.83 -9.67 -5.09
CA GLY A 186 -19.68 -11.02 -5.65
C GLY A 186 -18.72 -11.91 -4.84
N LEU A 187 -17.73 -11.33 -4.16
CA LEU A 187 -16.76 -12.04 -3.32
C LEU A 187 -17.27 -12.32 -1.91
N MET A 188 -17.96 -11.36 -1.29
CA MET A 188 -18.25 -11.36 0.16
C MET A 188 -19.73 -11.11 0.48
N GLY A 189 -20.61 -11.08 -0.51
CA GLY A 189 -22.04 -10.76 -0.33
C GLY A 189 -22.27 -9.33 0.18
N ASP A 190 -23.32 -9.16 0.98
CA ASP A 190 -23.72 -7.85 1.50
C ASP A 190 -22.65 -7.18 2.37
N GLU A 191 -21.82 -7.96 3.06
CA GLU A 191 -20.71 -7.40 3.84
C GLU A 191 -19.62 -6.79 2.94
N GLY A 192 -19.45 -7.31 1.72
CA GLY A 192 -18.54 -6.74 0.73
C GLY A 192 -19.01 -5.39 0.19
N SER A 193 -20.30 -5.24 -0.10
CA SER A 193 -20.87 -3.93 -0.47
C SER A 193 -20.81 -2.94 0.70
N GLU A 194 -21.09 -3.38 1.92
CA GLU A 194 -21.01 -2.56 3.11
C GLU A 194 -19.55 -2.08 3.36
N LEU A 195 -18.56 -2.94 3.12
CA LEU A 195 -17.14 -2.57 3.15
C LEU A 195 -16.83 -1.40 2.21
N VAL A 196 -17.28 -1.47 0.95
CA VAL A 196 -17.07 -0.39 -0.03
C VAL A 196 -17.74 0.91 0.40
N GLN A 197 -18.96 0.83 0.94
CA GLN A 197 -19.65 2.00 1.48
C GLN A 197 -18.86 2.65 2.62
N LYS A 198 -18.36 1.85 3.56
CA LYS A 198 -17.60 2.34 4.73
C LYS A 198 -16.35 3.11 4.30
N ILE A 199 -15.57 2.55 3.37
CA ILE A 199 -14.32 3.20 2.93
C ILE A 199 -14.57 4.48 2.11
N LEU A 200 -15.61 4.50 1.27
CA LEU A 200 -16.02 5.71 0.54
C LEU A 200 -16.56 6.81 1.49
N SER A 201 -17.02 6.42 2.67
CA SER A 201 -17.41 7.34 3.76
C SER A 201 -16.21 7.76 4.63
N GLY A 202 -14.98 7.44 4.22
CA GLY A 202 -13.74 7.82 4.91
C GLY A 202 -13.33 6.89 6.05
N LYS A 203 -13.94 5.72 6.20
CA LYS A 203 -13.49 4.72 7.19
C LYS A 203 -12.26 3.97 6.68
N ILE A 204 -11.36 3.65 7.60
CA ILE A 204 -10.23 2.76 7.35
C ILE A 204 -10.52 1.44 8.04
N ILE A 205 -10.42 0.34 7.30
CA ILE A 205 -10.62 -1.01 7.81
C ILE A 205 -9.29 -1.76 7.66
N LYS A 206 -8.88 -2.49 8.69
CA LYS A 206 -7.61 -3.22 8.73
C LYS A 206 -7.81 -4.57 9.41
N ASN A 207 -7.12 -5.59 8.93
CA ASN A 207 -7.08 -6.93 9.51
C ASN A 207 -8.47 -7.47 9.89
N LYS A 208 -9.43 -7.38 8.96
CA LYS A 208 -10.81 -7.84 9.17
C LYS A 208 -11.10 -9.05 8.31
N GLU A 209 -11.64 -10.10 8.91
CA GLU A 209 -12.20 -11.24 8.17
C GLU A 209 -13.66 -10.96 7.81
N ILE A 210 -14.03 -11.21 6.56
CA ILE A 210 -15.38 -11.04 6.03
C ILE A 210 -15.68 -12.24 5.14
N ASN A 211 -16.68 -13.05 5.52
CA ASN A 211 -17.08 -14.25 4.79
C ASN A 211 -15.89 -15.18 4.44
N GLY A 212 -14.99 -15.42 5.41
CA GLY A 212 -13.78 -16.23 5.22
C GLY A 212 -12.66 -15.56 4.43
N THR A 213 -12.84 -14.34 3.93
CA THR A 213 -11.78 -13.59 3.27
C THR A 213 -11.15 -12.57 4.21
N LYS A 214 -9.84 -12.61 4.37
CA LYS A 214 -9.11 -11.63 5.18
C LYS A 214 -8.81 -10.35 4.36
N VAL A 215 -9.38 -9.24 4.79
CA VAL A 215 -9.09 -7.88 4.31
C VAL A 215 -7.97 -7.29 5.17
N GLU A 216 -6.77 -7.18 4.62
CA GLU A 216 -5.61 -6.63 5.33
C GLU A 216 -5.75 -5.12 5.53
N LEU A 217 -6.19 -4.41 4.49
CA LEU A 217 -6.39 -2.97 4.49
C LEU A 217 -7.44 -2.57 3.44
N ALA A 218 -8.37 -1.71 3.83
CA ALA A 218 -9.29 -1.05 2.91
C ALA A 218 -9.50 0.41 3.33
N LYS A 219 -9.33 1.35 2.40
CA LYS A 219 -9.47 2.79 2.65
C LYS A 219 -9.58 3.63 1.38
N CYS A 220 -10.08 4.86 1.53
CA CYS A 220 -10.02 5.91 0.52
C CYS A 220 -9.40 7.17 1.12
N GLU A 221 -8.20 7.54 0.67
CA GLU A 221 -7.46 8.73 1.12
C GLU A 221 -6.57 9.26 -0.02
N PHE A 222 -6.28 10.57 -0.01
CA PHE A 222 -5.31 11.19 -0.93
C PHE A 222 -5.51 10.83 -2.41
N TYR A 223 -6.75 10.93 -2.89
CA TYR A 223 -7.15 10.62 -4.26
C TYR A 223 -6.99 9.16 -4.69
N SER A 224 -6.85 8.25 -3.73
CA SER A 224 -6.73 6.82 -3.94
C SER A 224 -7.67 6.05 -3.03
N CYS A 225 -8.39 5.10 -3.61
CA CYS A 225 -9.03 4.03 -2.87
C CYS A 225 -8.30 2.71 -3.13
N MET A 226 -8.22 1.88 -2.09
CA MET A 226 -7.63 0.55 -2.16
C MET A 226 -8.35 -0.44 -1.25
N ILE A 227 -8.40 -1.70 -1.69
CA ILE A 227 -8.81 -2.86 -0.90
C ILE A 227 -7.78 -3.96 -1.16
N ILE A 228 -7.12 -4.43 -0.11
CA ILE A 228 -6.10 -5.49 -0.14
C ILE A 228 -6.68 -6.72 0.55
N MET A 229 -6.78 -7.82 -0.20
CA MET A 229 -7.37 -9.08 0.26
C MET A 229 -6.33 -10.19 0.20
N ASN A 230 -6.26 -10.97 1.27
CA ASN A 230 -5.42 -12.15 1.34
C ASN A 230 -6.12 -13.33 0.65
N LYS A 231 -5.43 -14.00 -0.27
CA LYS A 231 -5.91 -15.19 -0.97
C LYS A 231 -6.00 -16.43 -0.08
N LYS A 232 -5.17 -16.48 0.97
CA LYS A 232 -5.06 -17.61 1.91
C LYS A 232 -5.84 -17.37 3.21
N GLY A 233 -6.80 -16.43 3.18
CA GLY A 233 -7.67 -16.08 4.30
C GLY A 233 -8.56 -17.24 4.73
#